data_AF-A0A1G9ANP0-F1
#
_entry.id   AF-A0A1G9ANP0-F1
#
_cell.length_a   1.000
_cell.length_b   1.000
_cell.length_c   1.000
_cell.angle_alpha   90.00
_cell.angle_beta   90.00
_cell.angle_gamma   90.00
#
_symmetry.space_group_name_H-M   'P 1'
#
loop_
_entity.id
_entity.type
_entity.pdbx_description
1 polymer ?
#
loop_
_entity_poly.entity_id
_entity_poly.type
_entity_poly.pdbx_seq_one_letter_code
_entity_poly.pdbx_strand_id
1 'polypeptide(L)'
;MTNIEELMRDPDNRAAASKTTRRSMFVFIATLLVMLYFSGTTSGIIGGVLFLAIGLFLIPLSIAVPSFLLQRQRPKLKWLFMALDMIATVVVTRALYLGIFG
;
A
#
# COMPACT_ATOMS: atom_id res chain seq x y z
N MET A 1 0.35 25.02 3.34
CA MET A 1 0.64 23.76 4.05
C MET A 1 -0.70 23.14 4.44
N THR A 2 -1.07 22.01 3.85
CA THR A 2 -2.35 21.36 4.11
C THR A 2 -2.31 20.81 5.53
N ASN A 3 -3.11 21.36 6.45
CA ASN A 3 -3.19 20.89 7.84
C ASN A 3 -3.79 19.48 7.85
N ILE A 4 -2.94 18.46 7.76
CA ILE A 4 -3.33 17.03 7.88
C ILE A 4 -4.05 16.82 9.22
N GLU A 5 -3.71 17.60 10.26
CA GLU A 5 -4.38 17.61 11.56
C GLU A 5 -5.84 18.10 11.50
N GLU A 6 -6.13 19.21 10.81
CA GLU A 6 -7.53 19.65 10.59
C GLU A 6 -8.27 18.65 9.70
N LEU A 7 -7.58 18.09 8.71
CA LEU A 7 -8.17 17.11 7.80
C LEU A 7 -8.58 15.82 8.51
N MET A 8 -7.77 15.38 9.47
CA MET A 8 -8.07 14.25 10.34
C MET A 8 -8.99 14.62 11.49
N ARG A 9 -9.43 15.88 11.65
CA ARG A 9 -10.40 16.24 12.70
C ARG A 9 -11.82 15.76 12.34
N ASP A 10 -12.08 15.57 11.05
CA ASP A 10 -13.34 15.11 10.49
C ASP A 10 -13.40 13.55 10.49
N PRO A 11 -14.40 12.94 11.16
CA PRO A 11 -14.53 11.49 11.26
C PRO A 11 -14.71 10.80 9.89
N ASP A 12 -15.34 11.46 8.91
CA ASP A 12 -15.54 10.88 7.58
C ASP A 12 -14.24 10.79 6.79
N ASN A 13 -13.38 11.81 6.92
CA ASN A 13 -12.04 11.81 6.32
C ASN A 13 -11.12 10.78 6.97
N ARG A 14 -11.21 10.57 8.29
CA ARG A 14 -10.52 9.49 8.99
C ARG A 14 -10.96 8.11 8.51
N ALA A 15 -12.27 7.90 8.35
CA ALA A 15 -12.81 6.63 7.87
C ALA A 15 -12.35 6.33 6.44
N ALA A 16 -12.36 7.33 5.56
CA ALA A 16 -11.90 7.20 4.18
C ALA A 16 -10.39 6.91 4.06
N ALA A 17 -9.56 7.61 4.84
CA ALA A 17 -8.12 7.37 4.89
C ALA A 17 -7.82 5.97 5.45
N SER A 18 -8.46 5.58 6.55
CA SER A 18 -8.31 4.25 7.15
C SER A 18 -8.73 3.12 6.20
N LYS A 19 -9.83 3.30 5.47
CA LYS A 19 -10.29 2.35 4.44
C LYS A 19 -9.28 2.19 3.31
N THR A 20 -8.66 3.29 2.88
CA THR A 20 -7.63 3.28 1.82
C THR A 20 -6.37 2.57 2.30
N THR A 21 -5.89 2.88 3.50
CA THR A 21 -4.76 2.20 4.14
C THR A 21 -4.99 0.70 4.31
N ARG A 22 -6.16 0.30 4.84
CA ARG A 22 -6.52 -1.12 5.00
C ARG A 22 -6.54 -1.85 3.66
N ARG A 23 -7.05 -1.21 2.61
CA ARG A 23 -7.06 -1.80 1.26
C ARG A 23 -5.64 -1.99 0.72
N SER A 24 -4.76 -0.99 0.82
CA SER A 24 -3.37 -1.12 0.37
C SER A 24 -2.61 -2.18 1.16
N MET A 25 -2.81 -2.26 2.48
CA MET A 25 -2.26 -3.35 3.31
C MET A 25 -2.74 -4.73 2.86
N PHE A 26 -4.04 -4.88 2.58
CA PHE A 26 -4.60 -6.14 2.11
C PHE A 26 -4.02 -6.56 0.75
N VAL A 27 -3.94 -5.62 -0.20
CA VAL A 27 -3.33 -5.87 -1.53
C VAL A 27 -1.86 -6.24 -1.39
N PHE A 28 -1.11 -5.56 -0.51
CA PHE A 28 0.28 -5.89 -0.22
C PHE A 28 0.43 -7.33 0.33
N ILE A 29 -0.32 -7.68 1.38
CA ILE A 29 -0.26 -9.02 1.99
C ILE A 29 -0.65 -10.09 0.98
N ALA A 30 -1.72 -9.89 0.21
CA ALA A 30 -2.15 -10.83 -0.82
C ALA A 30 -1.06 -11.03 -1.89
N THR A 31 -0.46 -9.93 -2.36
CA THR A 31 0.63 -9.99 -3.35
C THR A 31 1.86 -10.70 -2.80
N LEU A 32 2.21 -10.46 -1.53
CA LEU A 32 3.32 -11.12 -0.86
C LEU A 32 3.09 -12.63 -0.70
N LEU A 33 1.87 -13.04 -0.31
CA LEU A 33 1.52 -14.46 -0.20
C LEU A 33 1.59 -15.18 -1.55
N VAL A 34 1.11 -14.53 -2.61
CA VAL A 34 1.22 -15.05 -3.98
C VAL A 34 2.69 -15.19 -4.37
N MET A 35 3.53 -14.19 -4.11
CA MET A 35 4.98 -14.26 -4.38
C MET A 35 5.64 -15.40 -3.62
N LEU A 36 5.38 -15.52 -2.32
CA LEU A 36 5.93 -16.59 -1.47
C LEU A 36 5.48 -17.99 -1.92
N TYR A 37 4.24 -18.13 -2.41
CA TYR A 37 3.72 -19.41 -2.89
C TYR A 37 4.34 -19.81 -4.24
N PHE A 38 4.55 -18.85 -5.15
CA PHE A 38 5.03 -19.13 -6.51
C PHE A 38 6.55 -19.07 -6.69
N SER A 39 7.29 -18.33 -5.86
CA SER A 39 8.71 -18.10 -6.11
C SER A 39 9.58 -19.32 -5.80
N GLY A 40 9.11 -20.27 -4.98
CA GLY A 40 9.91 -21.40 -4.52
C GLY A 40 11.19 -21.01 -3.78
N THR A 41 11.44 -19.70 -3.58
CA THR A 41 12.66 -19.18 -2.98
C THR A 41 12.62 -19.36 -1.48
N THR A 42 13.64 -20.03 -0.97
CA THR A 42 13.97 -20.18 0.45
C THR A 42 14.48 -18.86 1.04
N SER A 43 13.73 -17.76 0.88
CA SER A 43 13.98 -16.52 1.61
C SER A 43 13.90 -16.70 3.14
N GLY A 44 13.50 -17.89 3.59
CA GLY A 44 13.25 -18.20 4.98
C GLY A 44 12.00 -17.47 5.47
N ILE A 45 11.32 -18.06 6.45
CA ILE A 45 10.18 -17.42 7.12
C ILE A 45 10.60 -16.04 7.66
N ILE A 46 11.86 -15.90 8.09
CA ILE A 46 12.43 -14.66 8.62
C ILE A 46 12.50 -13.54 7.57
N GLY A 47 12.96 -13.83 6.34
CA GLY A 47 13.00 -12.84 5.26
C GLY A 47 11.59 -12.38 4.88
N GLY A 48 10.65 -13.33 4.76
CA GLY A 48 9.23 -13.02 4.51
C GLY A 48 8.62 -12.12 5.60
N VAL A 49 8.89 -12.41 6.88
CA VAL A 49 8.39 -11.63 8.02
C VAL A 49 8.99 -10.23 8.08
N LEU A 50 10.30 -10.08 7.85
CA LEU A 50 10.96 -8.76 7.79
C LEU A 50 10.43 -7.92 6.63
N PHE A 51 10.23 -8.55 5.47
CA PHE A 51 9.65 -7.90 4.30
C PHE A 51 8.21 -7.44 4.56
N LEU A 52 7.44 -8.28 5.25
CA LEU A 52 6.07 -7.96 5.66
C LEU A 52 6.08 -6.77 6.63
N ALA A 53 6.93 -6.77 7.66
CA ALA A 53 7.01 -5.68 8.64
C ALA A 53 7.37 -4.33 8.00
N ILE A 54 8.36 -4.33 7.09
CA ILE A 54 8.81 -3.12 6.41
C ILE A 54 7.77 -2.65 5.39
N GLY A 55 7.26 -3.56 4.55
CA GLY A 55 6.29 -3.23 3.50
C GLY A 55 4.94 -2.78 4.03
N LEU A 56 4.50 -3.30 5.19
CA LEU A 56 3.24 -2.89 5.83
C LEU A 56 3.26 -1.42 6.27
N PHE A 57 4.44 -0.86 6.54
CA PHE A 57 4.61 0.56 6.87
C PHE A 57 4.94 1.40 5.64
N LEU A 58 5.88 0.95 4.80
CA LEU A 58 6.38 1.74 3.67
C LEU A 58 5.33 1.91 2.57
N ILE A 59 4.58 0.86 2.23
CA ILE A 59 3.63 0.90 1.11
C ILE A 59 2.46 1.86 1.37
N PRO A 60 1.78 1.81 2.53
CA PRO A 60 0.72 2.78 2.79
C PRO A 60 1.23 4.22 2.87
N LEU A 61 2.43 4.43 3.43
CA LEU A 61 3.01 5.78 3.54
C LEU A 61 3.36 6.36 2.17
N SER A 62 3.90 5.54 1.27
CA SER A 62 4.37 5.97 -0.06
C SER A 62 3.27 5.98 -1.13
N ILE A 63 2.22 5.16 -0.99
CA ILE A 63 1.17 5.03 -2.02
C ILE A 63 -0.17 5.59 -1.52
N ALA A 64 -0.64 5.18 -0.34
CA ALA A 64 -1.98 5.55 0.13
C ALA A 64 -2.09 7.04 0.52
N VAL A 65 -1.03 7.62 1.10
CA VAL A 65 -1.01 9.04 1.50
C VAL A 65 -1.08 10.00 0.29
N PRO A 66 -0.20 9.91 -0.73
CA PRO A 66 -0.30 10.79 -1.89
C PRO A 66 -1.58 10.56 -2.69
N SER A 67 -2.04 9.31 -2.81
CA SER A 67 -3.28 8.99 -3.51
C SER A 67 -4.51 9.56 -2.80
N PHE A 68 -4.56 9.53 -1.47
CA PHE A 68 -5.65 10.15 -0.72
C PHE A 68 -5.72 11.67 -0.95
N LEU A 69 -4.56 12.34 -1.01
CA LEU A 69 -4.48 13.77 -1.34
C LEU A 69 -4.97 14.06 -2.76
N LEU A 70 -4.59 13.23 -3.74
CA LEU A 70 -5.00 13.35 -5.14
C LEU A 70 -6.49 13.06 -5.36
N GLN A 71 -7.03 12.04 -4.70
CA GLN A 71 -8.45 11.68 -4.75
C GLN A 71 -9.35 12.80 -4.22
N ARG A 72 -8.87 13.56 -3.22
CA ARG A 72 -9.61 14.71 -2.67
C ARG A 72 -9.62 15.91 -3.62
N GLN A 73 -8.54 16.16 -4.37
CA GLN A 73 -8.49 17.24 -5.37
C GLN A 73 -9.34 16.93 -6.60
N ARG A 74 -9.47 15.65 -6.97
CA ARG A 74 -10.18 15.20 -8.19
C ARG A 74 -11.09 14.01 -7.86
N PRO A 75 -12.22 14.22 -7.17
CA PRO A 75 -13.11 13.12 -6.72
C PRO A 75 -13.72 12.32 -7.88
N LYS A 76 -13.90 12.94 -9.06
CA LYS A 76 -14.39 12.26 -10.28
C LYS A 76 -13.42 11.18 -10.80
N LEU A 77 -12.13 11.28 -10.46
CA LEU A 77 -11.07 10.35 -10.89
C LEU A 77 -10.69 9.35 -9.80
N LYS A 78 -11.47 9.27 -8.71
CA LYS A 78 -11.17 8.42 -7.55
C LYS A 78 -10.92 6.95 -7.92
N TRP A 79 -11.69 6.42 -8.86
CA TRP A 79 -11.53 5.06 -9.37
C TRP A 79 -10.20 4.86 -10.11
N LEU A 80 -9.75 5.85 -10.88
CA LEU A 80 -8.48 5.80 -11.60
C LEU A 80 -7.29 5.77 -10.64
N PHE A 81 -7.31 6.63 -9.61
CA PHE A 81 -6.28 6.62 -8.56
C PHE A 81 -6.29 5.31 -7.76
N MET A 82 -7.48 4.76 -7.47
CA MET A 82 -7.60 3.44 -6.84
C MET A 82 -6.97 2.31 -7.66
N ALA A 83 -7.13 2.34 -8.99
CA ALA A 83 -6.55 1.34 -9.88
C ALA A 83 -5.03 1.50 -9.98
N LEU A 84 -4.56 2.75 -10.11
CA LEU A 84 -3.14 3.08 -10.12
C LEU A 84 -2.44 2.67 -8.81
N ASP A 85 -3.05 2.91 -7.65
CA ASP A 85 -2.51 2.47 -6.36
C ASP A 85 -2.35 0.96 -6.28
N MET A 86 -3.35 0.23 -6.79
CA MET A 86 -3.32 -1.23 -6.76
C MET A 86 -2.19 -1.76 -7.65
N ILE A 87 -2.05 -1.24 -8.87
CA ILE A 87 -0.97 -1.61 -9.78
C ILE A 87 0.39 -1.21 -9.20
N ALA A 88 0.52 0.01 -8.69
CA ALA A 88 1.75 0.50 -8.09
C ALA A 88 2.15 -0.34 -6.88
N THR A 89 1.19 -0.70 -6.01
CA THR A 89 1.43 -1.59 -4.87
C THR A 89 1.96 -2.93 -5.35
N VAL A 90 1.35 -3.55 -6.36
CA VAL A 90 1.80 -4.84 -6.91
C VAL A 90 3.20 -4.74 -7.51
N VAL A 91 3.47 -3.71 -8.32
CA VAL A 91 4.77 -3.50 -8.97
C VAL A 91 5.88 -3.25 -7.95
N VAL A 92 5.64 -2.37 -6.97
CA VAL A 92 6.61 -2.05 -5.92
C VAL A 92 6.86 -3.27 -5.04
N THR A 93 5.81 -3.97 -4.62
CA THR A 93 5.93 -5.20 -3.82
C THR A 93 6.74 -6.26 -4.56
N ARG A 94 6.45 -6.46 -5.84
CA ARG A 94 7.18 -7.40 -6.70
C ARG A 94 8.64 -7.01 -6.87
N ALA A 95 8.91 -5.75 -7.19
CA ALA A 95 10.26 -5.24 -7.40
C ALA A 95 11.10 -5.34 -6.13
N LEU A 96 10.54 -4.98 -4.98
CA LEU A 96 11.20 -5.13 -3.69
C LEU A 96 11.43 -6.61 -3.34
N TYR A 97 10.44 -7.49 -3.59
CA TYR A 97 10.56 -8.92 -3.28
C TYR A 97 11.67 -9.56 -4.12
N LEU A 98 11.69 -9.30 -5.44
CA LEU A 98 12.75 -9.79 -6.33
C LEU A 98 14.10 -9.14 -6.05
N GLY A 99 14.15 -7.85 -5.69
CA GLY A 99 15.42 -7.19 -5.38
C GLY A 99 16.05 -7.64 -4.07
N ILE A 100 15.27 -8.21 -3.14
CA ILE A 100 15.75 -8.70 -1.85
C ILE A 100 15.97 -10.23 -1.87
N PHE A 101 15.17 -10.98 -2.63
CA PHE A 101 15.17 -12.45 -2.59
C PHE A 101 15.40 -13.16 -3.94
N GLY A 102 15.47 -12.43 -5.05
CA GLY A 102 15.80 -12.96 -6.38
C GLY A 102 17.27 -12.78 -6.70
#